data_AF-A0A1M5M7J7-F1
#
_entry.id   AF-A0A1M5M7J7-F1
#
_cell.length_a   1.000
_cell.length_b   1.000
_cell.length_c   1.000
_cell.angle_alpha   90.00
_cell.angle_beta   90.00
_cell.angle_gamma   90.00
#
_symmetry.space_group_name_H-M   'P 1'
#
loop_
_entity.id
_entity.type
_entity.pdbx_description
1 polymer ?
#
loop_
_entity_poly.entity_id
_entity_poly.type
_entity_poly.pdbx_seq_one_letter_code
_entity_poly.pdbx_strand_id
1 'polypeptide(L)' 'MSLERKMLRMRAQLLKHAKSLPQIPFDQVQKPGTVTHAIFAHDAACRAARTHRLTDCSCAADVSFHREPAE' A
#
# COMPACT_ATOMS: atom_id res chain seq x y z
N MET A 1 -24.21 -5.03 -7.32
CA MET A 1 -22.74 -5.01 -7.51
C MET A 1 -22.12 -6.16 -6.73
N SER A 2 -21.13 -6.88 -7.28
CA SER A 2 -20.43 -7.95 -6.52
C SER A 2 -19.50 -7.37 -5.44
N LEU A 3 -19.30 -8.13 -4.36
CA LEU A 3 -18.41 -7.79 -3.25
C LEU A 3 -16.97 -7.50 -3.74
N GLU A 4 -16.49 -8.30 -4.68
CA GLU A 4 -15.16 -8.17 -5.30
C GLU A 4 -14.97 -6.80 -5.97
N ARG A 5 -15.96 -6.31 -6.73
CA ARG A 5 -15.89 -4.99 -7.36
C ARG A 5 -15.86 -3.86 -6.34
N LYS A 6 -16.56 -4.02 -5.20
CA LYS A 6 -16.53 -3.05 -4.10
C LYS A 6 -15.16 -3.03 -3.43
N MET A 7 -14.57 -4.19 -3.15
CA MET A 7 -13.22 -4.28 -2.56
C MET A 7 -12.15 -3.72 -3.49
N LEU A 8 -12.22 -4.00 -4.79
CA LEU A 8 -11.30 -3.42 -5.78
C LEU A 8 -11.36 -1.89 -5.83
N ARG A 9 -12.57 -1.31 -5.80
CA ARG A 9 -12.74 0.15 -5.77
C ARG A 9 -12.19 0.77 -4.50
N MET A 10 -12.48 0.17 -3.34
CA MET A 10 -11.94 0.64 -2.05
C MET A 10 -10.41 0.59 -2.05
N ARG A 11 -9.81 -0.51 -2.53
CA ARG A 11 -8.36 -0.63 -2.67
C ARG A 11 -7.78 0.47 -3.56
N ALA A 12 -8.42 0.74 -4.69
CA ALA A 12 -7.97 1.79 -5.61
C ALA A 12 -8.05 3.19 -4.97
N GLN A 13 -9.12 3.47 -4.22
CA GLN A 13 -9.26 4.74 -3.48
C GLN A 13 -8.20 4.89 -2.38
N LEU A 14 -7.96 3.84 -1.58
CA LEU A 14 -6.93 3.84 -0.54
C LEU A 14 -5.53 4.02 -1.13
N LEU A 15 -5.22 3.34 -2.24
CA LEU A 15 -3.95 3.51 -2.92
C LEU A 15 -3.77 4.94 -3.44
N LYS A 16 -4.83 5.52 -4.03
CA LYS A 16 -4.81 6.91 -4.51
C LYS A 16 -4.59 7.89 -3.35
N HIS A 17 -5.26 7.66 -2.22
CA HIS A 17 -5.09 8.47 -1.02
C HIS A 17 -3.66 8.38 -0.48
N ALA A 18 -3.15 7.17 -0.25
CA ALA A 18 -1.79 6.95 0.23
C ALA A 18 -0.73 7.62 -0.67
N LYS A 19 -0.87 7.53 -2.00
CA LYS A 19 0.04 8.19 -2.95
C LYS A 19 -0.04 9.72 -2.93
N SER A 20 -1.13 10.31 -2.46
CA SER A 20 -1.27 11.76 -2.33
C SER A 20 -0.61 12.33 -1.07
N LEU A 21 -0.26 11.46 -0.12
CA LEU A 21 0.40 11.83 1.13
C LEU A 21 1.92 11.97 0.94
N PRO A 22 2.60 12.80 1.76
CA PRO A 22 4.04 12.97 1.67
C PRO A 22 4.78 11.66 1.95
N GLN A 23 5.70 11.30 1.05
CA GLN A 23 6.58 10.16 1.24
C GLN A 23 7.61 10.46 2.33
N ILE A 24 7.86 9.49 3.20
CA ILE A 24 8.84 9.58 4.30
C ILE A 24 9.81 8.39 4.25
N PRO A 25 11.04 8.57 4.75
CA PRO A 25 12.00 7.47 4.89
C PRO A 25 11.64 6.52 6.04
N PHE A 26 12.20 5.31 6.04
CA PHE A 26 11.83 4.23 6.97
C PHE A 26 12.14 4.54 8.44
N ASP A 27 13.22 5.27 8.71
CA ASP A 27 13.58 5.76 10.06
C ASP A 27 12.47 6.63 10.68
N GLN A 28 11.69 7.32 9.85
CA GLN A 28 10.57 8.15 10.28
C GLN A 28 9.26 7.37 10.49
N VAL A 29 9.18 6.12 10.03
CA VAL A 29 8.02 5.23 10.21
C VAL A 29 7.95 4.71 11.63
N GLN A 30 9.10 4.50 12.28
CA GLN A 30 9.19 3.86 13.60
C GLN A 30 8.83 4.79 14.77
N LYS A 31 8.45 6.04 14.51
CA LYS A 31 8.12 7.00 15.57
C LYS A 31 6.74 6.66 16.17
N PRO A 32 6.65 6.38 17.49
CA PRO A 32 5.38 6.09 18.16
C PRO A 32 4.33 7.18 17.89
N GLY A 33 3.08 6.78 17.69
CA GLY A 33 1.96 7.69 17.40
C GLY A 33 1.88 8.16 15.94
N THR A 34 2.78 7.70 15.06
CA THR A 34 2.71 8.02 13.63
C THR A 34 1.83 7.01 12.89
N VAL A 35 0.82 7.48 12.17
CA VAL A 35 0.09 6.67 11.20
C VAL A 35 0.77 6.78 9.84
N THR A 36 1.14 5.64 9.26
CA THR A 36 1.85 5.58 7.98
C THR A 36 1.24 4.55 7.05
N HIS A 37 1.16 4.89 5.77
CA HIS A 37 0.76 3.98 4.69
C HIS A 37 2.00 3.38 4.03
N ALA A 38 2.10 2.06 4.03
CA ALA A 38 3.11 1.33 3.25
C ALA A 38 2.50 0.91 1.91
N ILE A 39 3.13 1.34 0.81
CA ILE A 39 2.73 0.96 -0.54
C ILE A 39 3.75 -0.02 -1.08
N PHE A 40 3.30 -1.25 -1.31
CA PHE A 40 4.09 -2.28 -1.97
C PHE A 40 3.87 -2.16 -3.49
N ALA A 41 4.88 -1.66 -4.19
CA ALA A 41 4.88 -1.70 -5.65
C ALA A 41 5.19 -3.12 -6.10
N HIS A 42 4.29 -3.68 -6.90
CA HIS A 42 4.47 -4.99 -7.51
C HIS A 42 4.47 -4.82 -9.02
N ASP A 43 5.30 -5.62 -9.69
CA ASP A 43 5.23 -5.75 -11.14
C ASP A 43 3.86 -6.29 -11.57
N ALA A 44 3.44 -5.94 -12.79
CA ALA A 44 2.19 -6.45 -13.37
C ALA A 44 2.12 -7.99 -13.43
N ALA A 45 3.28 -8.65 -13.43
CA ALA A 45 3.42 -10.11 -13.42
C ALA A 45 3.42 -10.73 -12.00
N CYS A 46 3.32 -9.92 -10.94
CA CYS A 46 3.44 -10.41 -9.57
C CYS A 46 2.28 -11.36 -9.20
N ARG A 47 2.62 -12.58 -8.77
CA ARG A 47 1.63 -13.63 -8.48
C ARG A 47 0.71 -13.26 -7.31
N ALA A 48 1.23 -12.53 -6.32
CA ALA A 48 0.46 -11.98 -5.20
C ALA A 48 -0.69 -11.06 -5.65
N ALA A 49 -0.60 -10.40 -6.81
CA ALA A 49 -1.68 -9.58 -7.34
C ALA A 49 -2.89 -10.44 -7.80
N ARG A 50 -2.66 -11.71 -8.15
CA ARG A 50 -3.68 -12.67 -8.55
C ARG A 50 -4.21 -13.50 -7.38
N THR A 51 -3.34 -13.93 -6.47
CA THR A 51 -3.73 -14.81 -5.36
C THR A 51 -4.11 -14.06 -4.09
N HIS A 52 -3.83 -12.76 -4.03
CA HIS A 52 -4.00 -11.91 -2.85
C HIS A 52 -3.23 -12.39 -1.61
N ARG A 53 -2.23 -13.26 -1.78
CA ARG A 53 -1.34 -13.71 -0.70
C ARG A 53 0.01 -13.03 -0.83
N LEU A 54 0.42 -12.31 0.20
CA LEU A 54 1.73 -11.63 0.24
C LEU A 54 2.90 -12.62 0.14
N THR A 55 2.76 -13.84 0.65
CA THR A 55 3.77 -14.90 0.56
C THR A 55 4.06 -15.36 -0.87
N ASP A 56 3.13 -15.12 -1.80
CA ASP A 56 3.30 -15.47 -3.22
C ASP A 56 3.99 -14.35 -4.00
N CYS A 57 4.44 -13.29 -3.33
CA CYS A 57 5.18 -12.20 -3.96
C CYS A 57 6.62 -12.64 -4.24
N SER A 58 6.96 -12.84 -5.51
CA SER A 58 8.33 -13.06 -5.99
C SER A 58 9.03 -11.77 -6.43
N CYS A 59 8.41 -10.63 -6.15
CA CYS A 59 8.83 -9.31 -6.62
C CYS A 59 9.78 -8.72 -5.57
N ALA A 60 10.90 -8.12 -6.00
CA ALA A 60 11.68 -7.24 -5.13
C ALA A 60 10.79 -6.01 -4.86
N ALA A 61 10.02 -6.06 -3.78
CA ALA A 61 9.01 -5.06 -3.52
C ALA A 61 9.70 -3.74 -3.22
N ASP A 62 9.51 -2.75 -4.08
CA ASP A 62 9.81 -1.37 -3.72
C ASP A 62 8.70 -0.90 -2.78
N VAL A 63 9.10 -0.52 -1.57
CA VAL A 63 8.18 -0.13 -0.50
C VAL A 63 8.34 1.35 -0.26
N SER A 64 7.30 2.12 -0.61
CA SER A 64 7.23 3.54 -0.25
C SER A 64 6.36 3.74 0.98
N PHE A 65 6.80 4.59 1.90
CA PHE A 65 6.07 4.92 3.11
C PHE A 65 5.53 6.34 3.00
N HIS A 66 4.26 6.55 3.34
CA HIS A 66 3.62 7.86 3.29
C HIS A 66 3.01 8.17 4.66
N ARG A 67 3.20 9.39 5.15
CA ARG A 67 2.71 9.79 6.48
C ARG A 67 1.33 10.44 6.36
N GLU A 68 0.38 10.02 7.20
CA GLU A 68 -0.86 10.78 7.39
C GLU A 68 -0.56 12.11 8.10
N PRO A 69 -1.14 13.24 7.66
CA PRO A 69 -1.06 14.47 8.42
C PRO A 69 -1.68 14.24 9.80
N ALA A 70 -1.02 14.77 10.84
CA ALA A 70 -1.63 14.81 12.17
C ALA A 70 -2.88 15.71 12.09
N GLU A 71 -4.03 15.18 12.51
CA GLU A 71 -5.27 15.95 12.67
C GLU A 71 -5.11 17.08 13.69
#